data_AF-A0A836L9U8-F1
#
_entry.id   AF-A0A836L9U8-F1
#
_cell.length_a   1.000
_cell.length_b   1.000
_cell.length_c   1.000
_cell.angle_alpha   90.00
_cell.angle_beta   90.00
_cell.angle_gamma   90.00
#
_symmetry.space_group_name_H-M   'P 1'
#
loop_
_entity.id
_entity.type
_entity.pdbx_description
1 polymer ?
#
loop_
_entity_poly.entity_id
_entity_poly.type
_entity_poly.pdbx_seq_one_letter_code
_entity_poly.pdbx_strand_id
1 'polypeptide(L)'
;MPVVWSSQLPRRVHRLCVLVTATALLVVACVPAPSRCSVEWVLQQVQVLHRHGSRSAAPSHNITDICGSTPCGYLNPEGETMMRNVGSFLRERYTTDLTVVDEPFLPSQGYDLDVVASRSTDVLRTLQSAELFLAGMFPDTSRLIPAIHTVPTDEDMMLFTFSQPWVDLYAMHAEAAQVARMNPVVDRYFPDWAVLRDLGKVLWSEDYCSDYARRMMCVVTLFDIAAAKRSVGELPAAAAARYDDLHAIVAAWFRYMWYYDPSNTLSVQQGGRGQLFLQQVLTNIDDFVADRNKFKVMHYSGHDISVAAVWGTLGDSSVYAMQPTYAQTFVLELVKSATTGEHGVRVLRGWPGQSPDTGFTFSWDSKWKLHCRRSDGTSYAAEDNLCPLEDFRRYVAGTAGTDPRGMCLLDAETSAVLSCPTGAAEQTSAVALSASCSRYRAVCPAYACESGYVLSAPDLRCRCASADCRVPGGGAEPVTVQMTGVAGGAAAGIAIATFCLGGLFSVLATVLIMLMVRRRGDGSLPSSVRSDKSMAPDHVEHERM
;
A
#
# COMPACT_ATOMS: atom_id res chain seq x y z
N MET A 1 -28.26 70.27 -24.95
CA MET A 1 -26.90 70.55 -25.45
C MET A 1 -25.96 69.43 -25.02
N PRO A 2 -25.32 68.73 -25.95
CA PRO A 2 -24.01 68.14 -25.72
C PRO A 2 -22.98 68.86 -26.60
N VAL A 3 -21.88 69.30 -25.96
CA VAL A 3 -20.76 69.96 -26.63
C VAL A 3 -19.88 68.87 -27.26
N VAL A 4 -19.82 68.84 -28.58
CA VAL A 4 -18.86 68.00 -29.32
C VAL A 4 -17.54 68.75 -29.36
N TRP A 5 -16.54 68.29 -28.62
CA TRP A 5 -15.16 68.78 -28.75
C TRP A 5 -14.47 68.03 -29.89
N SER A 6 -14.38 68.65 -31.07
CA SER A 6 -13.52 68.19 -32.16
C SER A 6 -12.12 68.78 -32.01
N SER A 7 -11.27 68.14 -31.19
CA SER A 7 -9.83 68.41 -31.25
C SER A 7 -9.20 67.56 -32.37
N GLN A 8 -9.03 68.16 -33.55
CA GLN A 8 -8.22 67.56 -34.60
C GLN A 8 -6.74 67.75 -34.24
N LEU A 9 -6.13 66.72 -33.64
CA LEU A 9 -4.68 66.65 -33.50
C LEU A 9 -4.02 66.80 -34.90
N PRO A 10 -2.95 67.60 -35.04
CA PRO A 10 -2.28 67.81 -36.32
C PRO A 10 -1.87 66.45 -36.93
N ARG A 11 -2.11 66.24 -38.23
CA ARG A 11 -1.79 64.98 -38.94
C ARG A 11 -0.36 64.46 -38.71
N ARG A 12 0.60 65.35 -38.37
CA ARG A 12 1.97 64.99 -38.00
C ARG A 12 2.08 64.32 -36.62
N VAL A 13 1.29 64.75 -35.64
CA VAL A 13 1.23 64.16 -34.29
C VAL A 13 0.54 62.80 -34.34
N HIS A 14 -0.48 62.65 -35.18
CA HIS A 14 -1.15 61.36 -35.35
C HIS A 14 -0.23 60.31 -36.00
N ARG A 15 0.56 60.69 -37.02
CA ARG A 15 1.58 59.80 -37.62
C ARG A 15 2.70 59.44 -36.65
N LEU A 16 3.15 60.38 -35.81
CA LEU A 16 4.16 60.13 -34.80
C LEU A 16 3.64 59.21 -33.69
N CYS A 17 2.41 59.40 -33.23
CA CYS A 17 1.77 58.51 -32.26
C CYS A 17 1.56 57.11 -32.82
N VAL A 18 1.13 56.96 -34.08
CA VAL A 18 0.96 55.65 -34.75
C VAL A 18 2.31 54.96 -34.96
N LEU A 19 3.36 55.69 -35.30
CA LEU A 19 4.72 55.14 -35.38
C LEU A 19 5.21 54.71 -33.99
N VAL A 20 5.10 55.55 -32.97
CA VAL A 20 5.54 55.22 -31.60
C VAL A 20 4.75 54.04 -31.02
N THR A 21 3.44 53.94 -31.26
CA THR A 21 2.66 52.77 -30.83
C THR A 21 2.98 51.52 -31.63
N ALA A 22 3.23 51.63 -32.94
CA ALA A 22 3.66 50.50 -33.75
C ALA A 22 5.06 49.99 -33.36
N THR A 23 6.01 50.88 -33.06
CA THR A 23 7.34 50.49 -32.57
C THR A 23 7.26 49.91 -31.15
N ALA A 24 6.41 50.45 -30.27
CA ALA A 24 6.20 49.88 -28.94
C ALA A 24 5.54 48.49 -29.00
N LEU A 25 4.59 48.26 -29.90
CA LEU A 25 3.97 46.95 -30.14
C LEU A 25 4.97 45.94 -30.73
N LEU A 26 5.87 46.38 -31.62
CA LEU A 26 6.94 45.53 -32.17
C LEU A 26 8.02 45.20 -31.12
N VAL A 27 8.35 46.14 -30.22
CA VAL A 27 9.29 45.88 -29.12
C VAL A 27 8.71 44.91 -28.10
N VAL A 28 7.40 44.96 -27.82
CA VAL A 28 6.71 43.97 -26.96
C VAL A 28 6.60 42.60 -27.64
N ALA A 29 6.43 42.54 -28.97
CA ALA A 29 6.42 41.29 -29.73
C ALA A 29 7.81 40.64 -29.89
N CYS A 30 8.89 41.38 -29.63
CA CYS A 30 10.28 40.90 -29.70
C CYS A 30 10.91 40.64 -28.33
N VAL A 31 10.18 40.78 -27.22
CA VAL A 31 10.64 40.20 -25.95
C VAL A 31 10.44 38.69 -26.06
N PRO A 32 11.51 37.88 -26.14
CA PRO A 32 11.34 36.43 -26.07
C PRO A 32 10.56 36.15 -24.78
N ALA A 33 9.41 35.47 -24.91
CA ALA A 33 8.71 34.95 -23.75
C ALA A 33 9.75 34.24 -22.89
N PRO A 34 9.77 34.45 -21.56
CA PRO A 34 10.72 33.78 -20.69
C PRO A 34 10.68 32.31 -21.04
N SER A 35 11.78 31.80 -21.59
CA SER A 35 11.91 30.41 -21.96
C SER A 35 11.75 29.66 -20.65
N ARG A 36 10.58 29.05 -20.44
CA ARG A 36 10.37 28.18 -19.29
C ARG A 36 11.47 27.12 -19.40
N CYS A 37 12.33 27.04 -18.39
CA CYS A 37 13.25 25.92 -18.29
C CYS A 37 12.36 24.68 -18.14
N SER A 38 12.45 23.75 -19.08
CA SER A 38 11.78 22.45 -18.99
C SER A 38 12.13 21.77 -17.68
N VAL A 39 11.20 20.99 -17.12
CA VAL A 39 11.47 20.22 -15.89
C VAL A 39 12.64 19.27 -16.15
N GLU A 40 13.69 19.36 -15.32
CA GLU A 40 14.88 18.50 -15.45
C GLU A 40 14.52 17.02 -15.29
N TRP A 41 13.67 16.70 -14.30
CA TRP A 41 13.28 15.35 -13.95
C TRP A 41 11.86 15.05 -14.42
N VAL A 42 11.74 14.50 -15.63
CA VAL A 42 10.47 14.20 -16.28
C VAL A 42 9.79 13.00 -15.64
N LEU A 43 8.59 13.18 -15.12
CA LEU A 43 7.77 12.12 -14.51
C LEU A 43 7.42 11.01 -15.50
N GLN A 44 7.63 9.75 -15.10
CA GLN A 44 7.39 8.56 -15.93
C GLN A 44 6.28 7.67 -15.35
N GLN A 45 6.29 7.42 -14.04
CA GLN A 45 5.34 6.57 -13.33
C GLN A 45 5.19 7.05 -11.88
N VAL A 46 4.01 6.87 -11.30
CA VAL A 46 3.71 7.14 -9.89
C VAL A 46 3.24 5.85 -9.22
N GLN A 47 3.74 5.59 -8.02
CA GLN A 47 3.26 4.52 -7.16
C GLN A 47 2.83 5.10 -5.82
N VAL A 48 1.64 4.75 -5.34
CA VAL A 48 1.04 5.36 -4.15
C VAL A 48 0.61 4.27 -3.18
N LEU A 49 1.00 4.38 -1.91
CA LEU A 49 0.47 3.58 -0.82
C LEU A 49 -0.11 4.52 0.24
N HIS A 50 -1.38 4.36 0.59
CA HIS A 50 -2.00 5.17 1.63
C HIS A 50 -2.64 4.33 2.74
N ARG A 51 -2.64 4.87 3.96
CA ARG A 51 -3.56 4.43 5.01
C ARG A 51 -4.98 4.83 4.60
N HIS A 52 -5.99 4.05 4.98
CA HIS A 52 -7.38 4.48 4.87
C HIS A 52 -7.64 5.84 5.54
N GLY A 53 -8.74 6.50 5.13
CA GLY A 53 -9.24 7.71 5.79
C GLY A 53 -9.67 7.46 7.23
N SER A 54 -10.12 8.50 7.93
CA SER A 54 -10.62 8.32 9.29
C SER A 54 -11.80 7.34 9.34
N ARG A 55 -11.88 6.63 10.45
CA ARG A 55 -12.92 5.66 10.75
C ARG A 55 -13.45 5.89 12.15
N SER A 56 -14.63 5.37 12.43
CA SER A 56 -15.03 5.14 13.81
C SER A 56 -13.99 4.24 14.51
N ALA A 57 -13.83 4.46 15.82
CA ALA A 57 -12.98 3.60 16.63
C ALA A 57 -13.47 2.14 16.59
N ALA A 58 -12.62 1.21 17.00
CA ALA A 58 -12.93 -0.22 17.01
C ALA A 58 -12.80 -0.85 18.41
N PRO A 59 -13.49 -0.33 19.45
CA PRO A 59 -13.49 -0.94 20.77
C PRO A 59 -14.37 -2.19 20.82
N SER A 60 -14.19 -3.01 21.87
CA SER A 60 -15.07 -4.13 22.20
C SER A 60 -16.13 -3.80 23.26
N HIS A 61 -16.16 -2.56 23.75
CA HIS A 61 -17.02 -2.08 24.84
C HIS A 61 -17.59 -0.70 24.50
N ASN A 62 -18.66 -0.29 25.20
CA ASN A 62 -19.33 1.02 25.05
C ASN A 62 -19.50 1.45 23.58
N ILE A 63 -19.84 0.47 22.73
CA ILE A 63 -19.85 0.58 21.26
C ILE A 63 -20.70 1.76 20.79
N THR A 64 -21.89 1.92 21.37
CA THR A 64 -22.82 2.99 21.00
C THR A 64 -22.24 4.38 21.24
N ASP A 65 -21.67 4.62 22.43
CA ASP A 65 -21.16 5.94 22.81
C ASP A 65 -19.85 6.28 22.07
N ILE A 66 -19.01 5.28 21.84
CA ILE A 66 -17.71 5.48 21.19
C ILE A 66 -17.87 5.67 19.68
N CYS A 67 -18.63 4.80 19.01
CA CYS A 67 -18.68 4.77 17.55
C CYS A 67 -19.77 5.69 16.96
N GLY A 68 -20.79 6.04 17.76
CA GLY A 68 -21.85 6.93 17.33
C GLY A 68 -22.67 6.35 16.17
N SER A 69 -22.94 7.16 15.15
CA SER A 69 -23.80 6.80 14.01
C SER A 69 -23.12 5.93 12.96
N THR A 70 -21.78 5.97 12.87
CA THR A 70 -21.01 5.14 11.95
C THR A 70 -20.56 3.88 12.67
N PRO A 71 -20.86 2.67 12.15
CA PRO A 71 -20.46 1.42 12.79
C PRO A 71 -18.96 1.38 13.14
N CYS A 72 -18.62 0.74 14.26
CA CYS A 72 -17.23 0.67 14.72
C CYS A 72 -16.31 0.10 13.63
N GLY A 73 -15.16 0.73 13.44
CA GLY A 73 -14.17 0.28 12.46
C GLY A 73 -14.48 0.62 10.99
N TYR A 74 -15.63 1.24 10.70
CA TYR A 74 -16.04 1.62 9.33
C TYR A 74 -15.52 3.02 8.99
N LEU A 75 -15.24 3.25 7.71
CA LEU A 75 -14.88 4.57 7.20
C LEU A 75 -16.01 5.57 7.53
N ASN A 76 -15.65 6.74 8.06
CA ASN A 76 -16.61 7.80 8.39
C ASN A 76 -16.61 8.90 7.31
N PRO A 77 -17.61 9.80 7.27
CA PRO A 77 -17.70 10.85 6.25
C PRO A 77 -16.45 11.74 6.14
N GLU A 78 -15.84 12.08 7.27
CA GLU A 78 -14.59 12.86 7.34
C GLU A 78 -13.45 12.11 6.65
N GLY A 79 -13.40 10.78 6.83
CA GLY A 79 -12.43 9.90 6.19
C GLY A 79 -12.65 9.84 4.69
N GLU A 80 -13.89 9.92 4.24
CA GLU A 80 -14.16 10.04 2.82
C GLU A 80 -13.64 11.35 2.23
N THR A 81 -13.86 12.47 2.93
CA THR A 81 -13.33 13.78 2.53
C THR A 81 -11.81 13.77 2.50
N MET A 82 -11.15 13.20 3.52
CA MET A 82 -9.70 13.03 3.54
C MET A 82 -9.19 12.33 2.28
N MET A 83 -9.79 11.19 1.91
CA MET A 83 -9.33 10.41 0.76
C MET A 83 -9.58 11.10 -0.58
N ARG A 84 -10.75 11.74 -0.77
CA ARG A 84 -11.02 12.56 -1.96
C ARG A 84 -10.06 13.75 -2.09
N ASN A 85 -9.71 14.37 -0.97
CA ASN A 85 -8.75 15.48 -0.94
C ASN A 85 -7.34 15.03 -1.31
N VAL A 86 -6.89 13.87 -0.81
CA VAL A 86 -5.59 13.29 -1.20
C VAL A 86 -5.55 13.02 -2.70
N GLY A 87 -6.58 12.38 -3.25
CA GLY A 87 -6.68 12.09 -4.67
C GLY A 87 -6.68 13.36 -5.54
N SER A 88 -7.48 14.36 -5.15
CA SER A 88 -7.55 15.66 -5.83
C SER A 88 -6.21 16.40 -5.82
N PHE A 89 -5.52 16.39 -4.67
CA PHE A 89 -4.21 17.01 -4.53
C PHE A 89 -3.17 16.38 -5.46
N LEU A 90 -3.12 15.04 -5.52
CA LEU A 90 -2.19 14.35 -6.43
C LEU A 90 -2.57 14.54 -7.90
N ARG A 91 -3.86 14.66 -8.23
CA ARG A 91 -4.28 15.04 -9.58
C ARG A 91 -3.70 16.40 -9.97
N GLU A 92 -3.85 17.41 -9.12
CA GLU A 92 -3.31 18.75 -9.36
C GLU A 92 -1.79 18.69 -9.58
N ARG A 93 -1.08 17.98 -8.70
CA ARG A 93 0.37 17.75 -8.82
C ARG A 93 0.79 17.16 -10.16
N TYR A 94 0.05 16.19 -10.67
CA TYR A 94 0.43 15.48 -11.91
C TYR A 94 -0.24 16.02 -13.17
N THR A 95 -1.04 17.08 -13.06
CA THR A 95 -1.76 17.66 -14.21
C THR A 95 -1.41 19.12 -14.43
N THR A 96 -1.25 19.89 -13.35
CA THR A 96 -1.17 21.36 -13.42
C THR A 96 -0.01 21.97 -12.64
N ASP A 97 0.62 21.25 -11.72
CA ASP A 97 1.82 21.74 -11.02
C ASP A 97 3.03 21.78 -11.95
N LEU A 98 3.33 22.99 -12.45
CA LEU A 98 4.43 23.27 -13.38
C LEU A 98 5.82 23.05 -12.77
N THR A 99 5.94 22.79 -11.46
CA THR A 99 7.21 22.38 -10.86
C THR A 99 7.48 20.88 -11.01
N VAL A 100 6.47 20.11 -11.43
CA VAL A 100 6.52 18.65 -11.53
C VAL A 100 6.33 18.18 -12.97
N VAL A 101 5.46 18.84 -13.73
CA VAL A 101 5.12 18.45 -15.10
C VAL A 101 5.15 19.65 -16.05
N ASP A 102 5.76 19.47 -17.23
CA ASP A 102 5.67 20.45 -18.32
C ASP A 102 4.33 20.35 -19.07
N GLU A 103 3.80 19.13 -19.18
CA GLU A 103 2.52 18.79 -19.81
C GLU A 103 1.75 17.80 -18.92
N PRO A 104 0.41 17.78 -18.96
CA PRO A 104 -0.40 16.91 -18.10
C PRO A 104 0.01 15.43 -18.18
N PHE A 105 0.53 14.87 -17.08
CA PHE A 105 0.89 13.46 -17.00
C PHE A 105 -0.37 12.56 -17.04
N LEU A 106 -1.47 13.06 -16.47
CA LEU A 106 -2.81 12.46 -16.46
C LEU A 106 -3.81 13.36 -17.21
N PRO A 107 -3.79 13.38 -18.55
CA PRO A 107 -4.59 14.32 -19.34
C PRO A 107 -6.10 14.05 -19.27
N SER A 108 -6.50 12.80 -19.02
CA SER A 108 -7.91 12.42 -18.87
C SER A 108 -8.45 12.78 -17.48
N GLN A 109 -9.70 13.24 -17.42
CA GLN A 109 -10.45 13.33 -16.16
C GLN A 109 -11.12 12.01 -15.78
N GLY A 110 -11.37 11.14 -16.75
CA GLY A 110 -11.99 9.83 -16.52
C GLY A 110 -10.96 8.75 -16.26
N TYR A 111 -11.37 7.77 -15.45
CA TYR A 111 -10.57 6.58 -15.14
C TYR A 111 -10.26 5.77 -16.40
N ASP A 112 -9.09 5.12 -16.41
CA ASP A 112 -8.65 4.26 -17.49
C ASP A 112 -7.92 3.03 -16.93
N LEU A 113 -8.43 1.85 -17.31
CA LEU A 113 -7.92 0.55 -16.88
C LEU A 113 -6.53 0.22 -17.44
N ASP A 114 -6.10 0.89 -18.51
CA ASP A 114 -4.75 0.71 -19.09
C ASP A 114 -3.74 1.70 -18.50
N VAL A 115 -4.20 2.69 -17.71
CA VAL A 115 -3.37 3.74 -17.11
C VAL A 115 -3.16 3.51 -15.62
N VAL A 116 -4.14 2.93 -14.93
CA VAL A 116 -4.17 2.78 -13.47
C VAL A 116 -4.38 1.32 -13.07
N ALA A 117 -3.49 0.80 -12.23
CA ALA A 117 -3.68 -0.46 -11.53
C ALA A 117 -3.90 -0.18 -10.04
N SER A 118 -4.93 -0.78 -9.44
CA SER A 118 -5.25 -0.57 -8.02
C SER A 118 -5.36 -1.88 -7.25
N ARG A 119 -4.76 -1.93 -6.05
CA ARG A 119 -4.91 -3.01 -5.08
C ARG A 119 -5.26 -2.44 -3.70
N SER A 120 -6.12 -3.12 -2.97
CA SER A 120 -6.42 -2.82 -1.57
C SER A 120 -6.27 -4.09 -0.73
N THR A 121 -6.09 -3.95 0.58
CA THR A 121 -6.43 -5.03 1.51
C THR A 121 -7.92 -5.33 1.47
N ASP A 122 -8.32 -6.56 1.81
CA ASP A 122 -9.72 -7.00 1.85
C ASP A 122 -10.43 -6.54 3.13
N VAL A 123 -10.48 -5.23 3.32
CA VAL A 123 -11.13 -4.58 4.46
C VAL A 123 -12.01 -3.45 3.94
N LEU A 124 -13.28 -3.39 4.36
CA LEU A 124 -14.26 -2.45 3.83
C LEU A 124 -13.75 -0.99 3.78
N ARG A 125 -13.16 -0.50 4.88
CA ARG A 125 -12.65 0.88 4.95
C ARG A 125 -11.49 1.16 3.98
N THR A 126 -10.67 0.17 3.63
CA THR A 126 -9.55 0.35 2.68
C THR A 126 -10.06 0.30 1.25
N LEU A 127 -11.03 -0.57 0.95
CA LEU A 127 -11.70 -0.62 -0.35
C LEU A 127 -12.45 0.68 -0.65
N GLN A 128 -13.23 1.19 0.31
CA GLN A 128 -13.91 2.49 0.19
C GLN A 128 -12.90 3.63 0.06
N SER A 129 -11.83 3.64 0.86
CA SER A 129 -10.78 4.66 0.75
C SER A 129 -10.11 4.66 -0.62
N ALA A 130 -9.88 3.48 -1.20
CA ALA A 130 -9.31 3.33 -2.54
C ALA A 130 -10.22 3.95 -3.61
N GLU A 131 -11.52 3.66 -3.55
CA GLU A 131 -12.50 4.24 -4.47
C GLU A 131 -12.53 5.77 -4.37
N LEU A 132 -12.52 6.30 -3.16
CA LEU A 132 -12.59 7.73 -2.88
C LEU A 132 -11.32 8.49 -3.27
N PHE A 133 -10.16 7.87 -3.06
CA PHE A 133 -8.89 8.37 -3.59
C PHE A 133 -8.93 8.48 -5.12
N LEU A 134 -9.37 7.42 -5.80
CA LEU A 134 -9.43 7.38 -7.26
C LEU A 134 -10.50 8.33 -7.81
N ALA A 135 -11.62 8.53 -7.11
CA ALA A 135 -12.63 9.52 -7.47
C ALA A 135 -12.10 10.97 -7.37
N GLY A 136 -11.25 11.26 -6.38
CA GLY A 136 -10.55 12.55 -6.32
C GLY A 136 -9.52 12.70 -7.45
N MET A 137 -8.83 11.61 -7.79
CA MET A 137 -7.78 11.62 -8.82
C MET A 137 -8.34 11.64 -10.25
N PHE A 138 -9.52 11.06 -10.47
CA PHE A 138 -10.23 10.93 -11.75
C PHE A 138 -11.71 11.31 -11.57
N PRO A 139 -12.02 12.62 -11.57
CA PRO A 139 -13.34 13.12 -11.17
C PRO A 139 -14.46 12.84 -12.18
N ASP A 140 -14.14 12.46 -13.43
CA ASP A 140 -15.17 12.08 -14.40
C ASP A 140 -15.55 10.61 -14.25
N THR A 141 -16.66 10.37 -13.54
CA THR A 141 -17.21 9.04 -13.28
C THR A 141 -18.19 8.56 -14.36
N SER A 142 -18.34 9.29 -15.47
CA SER A 142 -19.32 8.94 -16.51
C SER A 142 -18.89 7.78 -17.42
N ARG A 143 -17.60 7.41 -17.40
CA ARG A 143 -17.01 6.44 -18.35
C ARG A 143 -16.74 5.06 -17.75
N LEU A 144 -15.77 4.97 -16.84
CA LEU A 144 -15.34 3.73 -16.21
C LEU A 144 -15.29 3.91 -14.70
N ILE A 145 -15.72 2.88 -13.98
CA ILE A 145 -15.59 2.78 -12.53
C ILE A 145 -14.23 2.10 -12.23
N PRO A 146 -13.49 2.54 -11.21
CA PRO A 146 -12.22 1.91 -10.86
C PRO A 146 -12.34 0.40 -10.55
N ALA A 147 -11.37 -0.38 -11.04
CA ALA A 147 -11.21 -1.78 -10.64
C ALA A 147 -10.17 -1.88 -9.52
N ILE A 148 -10.57 -2.37 -8.35
CA ILE A 148 -9.72 -2.50 -7.17
C ILE A 148 -9.55 -3.97 -6.85
N HIS A 149 -8.33 -4.48 -7.02
CA HIS A 149 -8.00 -5.87 -6.71
C HIS A 149 -7.75 -6.05 -5.22
N THR A 150 -8.05 -7.24 -4.72
CA THR A 150 -7.76 -7.62 -3.33
C THR A 150 -7.31 -9.08 -3.28
N VAL A 151 -6.75 -9.47 -2.14
CA VAL A 151 -6.52 -10.86 -1.77
C VAL A 151 -7.06 -11.07 -0.34
N PRO A 152 -7.42 -12.30 0.06
CA PRO A 152 -7.86 -12.57 1.43
C PRO A 152 -6.91 -11.98 2.48
N THR A 153 -7.46 -11.40 3.55
CA THR A 153 -6.66 -10.65 4.54
C THR A 153 -5.55 -11.49 5.18
N ASP A 154 -5.82 -12.77 5.43
CA ASP A 154 -4.87 -13.73 6.01
C ASP A 154 -3.77 -14.18 5.03
N GLU A 155 -3.95 -13.93 3.73
CA GLU A 155 -2.96 -14.18 2.68
C GLU A 155 -2.17 -12.90 2.30
N ASP A 156 -2.63 -11.71 2.70
CA ASP A 156 -2.01 -10.44 2.29
C ASP A 156 -0.82 -10.01 3.17
N MET A 157 0.33 -10.65 3.01
CA MET A 157 1.55 -10.25 3.74
C MET A 157 2.18 -8.93 3.26
N MET A 158 1.73 -8.37 2.14
CA MET A 158 2.31 -7.13 1.56
C MET A 158 1.61 -5.87 2.08
N LEU A 159 0.27 -5.83 2.02
CA LEU A 159 -0.50 -4.67 2.47
C LEU A 159 -1.14 -4.90 3.83
N PHE A 160 -1.35 -6.14 4.28
CA PHE A 160 -1.78 -6.44 5.64
C PHE A 160 -0.63 -7.04 6.45
N THR A 161 0.32 -6.18 6.83
CA THR A 161 1.57 -6.57 7.52
C THR A 161 1.37 -7.43 8.78
N PHE A 162 0.20 -7.37 9.42
CA PHE A 162 -0.16 -8.25 10.54
C PHE A 162 -0.30 -9.73 10.16
N SER A 163 -0.48 -10.06 8.88
CA SER A 163 -0.43 -11.46 8.40
C SER A 163 1.00 -11.97 8.21
N GLN A 164 2.02 -11.15 8.42
CA GLN A 164 3.41 -11.61 8.39
C GLN A 164 3.69 -12.50 9.61
N PRO A 165 4.34 -13.66 9.45
CA PRO A 165 4.39 -14.74 10.44
C PRO A 165 4.89 -14.33 11.84
N TRP A 166 6.07 -13.69 11.92
CA TRP A 166 6.58 -13.22 13.21
C TRP A 166 5.69 -12.14 13.83
N VAL A 167 5.13 -11.26 12.98
CA VAL A 167 4.32 -10.11 13.42
C VAL A 167 3.00 -10.59 13.98
N ASP A 168 2.34 -11.52 13.29
CA ASP A 168 1.12 -12.18 13.75
C ASP A 168 1.32 -12.79 15.14
N LEU A 169 2.36 -13.62 15.30
CA LEU A 169 2.70 -14.25 16.58
C LEU A 169 2.97 -13.21 17.67
N TYR A 170 3.76 -12.18 17.38
CA TYR A 170 4.08 -11.16 18.37
C TYR A 170 2.85 -10.35 18.77
N ALA A 171 2.13 -9.80 17.78
CA ALA A 171 1.04 -8.85 18.00
C ALA A 171 -0.24 -9.54 18.52
N MET A 172 -0.56 -10.75 18.06
CA MET A 172 -1.82 -11.44 18.38
C MET A 172 -1.68 -12.45 19.52
N HIS A 173 -0.47 -12.97 19.79
CA HIS A 173 -0.28 -14.09 20.72
C HIS A 173 0.74 -13.83 21.83
N ALA A 174 1.71 -12.94 21.66
CA ALA A 174 2.76 -12.66 22.65
C ALA A 174 2.41 -11.50 23.62
N GLU A 175 1.18 -11.46 24.16
CA GLU A 175 0.71 -10.35 25.02
C GLU A 175 1.65 -10.08 26.20
N ALA A 176 2.13 -11.12 26.89
CA ALA A 176 3.04 -10.95 28.02
C ALA A 176 4.35 -10.23 27.64
N ALA A 177 4.91 -10.53 26.46
CA ALA A 177 6.12 -9.87 25.95
C ALA A 177 5.84 -8.40 25.59
N GLN A 178 4.70 -8.14 24.93
CA GLN A 178 4.27 -6.78 24.61
C GLN A 178 4.10 -5.93 25.88
N VAL A 179 3.39 -6.47 26.88
CA VAL A 179 3.12 -5.82 28.16
C VAL A 179 4.43 -5.55 28.92
N ALA A 180 5.32 -6.54 29.02
CA ALA A 180 6.62 -6.38 29.70
C ALA A 180 7.47 -5.27 29.06
N ARG A 181 7.44 -5.17 27.72
CA ARG A 181 8.18 -4.16 26.96
C ARG A 181 7.57 -2.77 27.06
N MET A 182 6.25 -2.67 26.96
CA MET A 182 5.58 -1.39 26.76
C MET A 182 5.07 -0.73 28.03
N ASN A 183 4.80 -1.49 29.09
CA ASN A 183 4.38 -0.92 30.37
C ASN A 183 5.37 0.13 30.92
N PRO A 184 6.71 -0.08 30.90
CA PRO A 184 7.65 0.95 31.33
C PRO A 184 7.60 2.24 30.48
N VAL A 185 7.21 2.13 29.20
CA VAL A 185 6.99 3.29 28.33
C VAL A 185 5.73 4.01 28.75
N VAL A 186 4.62 3.28 28.97
CA VAL A 186 3.36 3.85 29.49
C VAL A 186 3.60 4.59 30.80
N ASP A 187 4.30 3.96 31.75
CA ASP A 187 4.57 4.50 33.09
C ASP A 187 5.42 5.79 33.05
N ARG A 188 6.22 6.00 31.99
CA ARG A 188 6.98 7.25 31.79
C ARG A 188 6.08 8.42 31.42
N TYR A 189 5.07 8.19 30.58
CA TYR A 189 4.13 9.21 30.12
C TYR A 189 2.96 9.40 31.10
N PHE A 190 2.57 8.34 31.79
CA PHE A 190 1.49 8.30 32.77
C PHE A 190 2.00 7.73 34.10
N PRO A 191 2.90 8.46 34.81
CA PRO A 191 3.46 8.00 36.08
C PRO A 191 2.39 7.93 37.19
N ASP A 192 1.34 8.73 37.07
CA ASP A 192 0.13 8.62 37.89
C ASP A 192 -0.96 7.88 37.10
N TRP A 193 -1.25 6.66 37.53
CA TRP A 193 -2.29 5.81 36.95
C TRP A 193 -3.68 6.45 37.00
N ALA A 194 -3.96 7.31 38.00
CA ALA A 194 -5.25 7.99 38.10
C ALA A 194 -5.52 8.83 36.85
N VAL A 195 -4.50 9.48 36.29
CA VAL A 195 -4.62 10.30 35.08
C VAL A 195 -5.03 9.45 33.88
N LEU A 196 -4.43 8.26 33.71
CA LEU A 196 -4.77 7.37 32.61
C LEU A 196 -6.17 6.75 32.77
N ARG A 197 -6.58 6.43 34.00
CA ARG A 197 -7.95 5.99 34.29
C ARG A 197 -8.99 7.09 34.05
N ASP A 198 -8.68 8.33 34.41
CA ASP A 198 -9.56 9.48 34.16
C ASP A 198 -9.70 9.76 32.67
N LEU A 199 -8.62 9.62 31.89
CA LEU A 199 -8.70 9.61 30.42
C LEU A 199 -9.58 8.46 29.91
N GLY A 200 -9.44 7.27 30.50
CA GLY A 200 -10.30 6.12 30.22
C GLY A 200 -11.77 6.49 30.34
N LYS A 201 -12.17 7.10 31.45
CA LYS A 201 -13.55 7.56 31.67
C LYS A 201 -14.01 8.61 30.65
N VAL A 202 -13.17 9.59 30.34
CA VAL A 202 -13.50 10.64 29.37
C VAL A 202 -13.65 10.08 27.94
N LEU A 203 -13.02 8.93 27.67
CA LEU A 203 -13.11 8.20 26.39
C LEU A 203 -13.94 6.91 26.52
N TRP A 204 -14.92 6.89 27.42
CA TRP A 204 -15.91 5.81 27.59
C TRP A 204 -15.29 4.41 27.74
N SER A 205 -14.15 4.34 28.41
CA SER A 205 -13.35 3.14 28.60
C SER A 205 -12.99 2.93 30.07
N GLU A 206 -13.78 3.44 31.01
CA GLU A 206 -13.51 3.39 32.45
C GLU A 206 -13.30 1.95 32.97
N ASP A 207 -14.17 1.03 32.59
CA ASP A 207 -14.10 -0.36 33.04
C ASP A 207 -12.94 -1.09 32.36
N TYR A 208 -12.73 -0.84 31.07
CA TYR A 208 -11.62 -1.42 30.30
C TYR A 208 -10.26 -0.97 30.84
N CYS A 209 -10.15 0.32 31.20
CA CYS A 209 -8.97 0.95 31.77
C CYS A 209 -8.93 0.91 33.31
N SER A 210 -9.73 0.07 33.96
CA SER A 210 -9.72 -0.05 35.43
C SER A 210 -8.58 -0.94 35.93
N ASP A 211 -8.12 -1.88 35.11
CA ASP A 211 -7.06 -2.84 35.44
C ASP A 211 -5.67 -2.30 35.09
N TYR A 212 -4.87 -2.03 36.12
CA TYR A 212 -3.49 -1.55 35.97
C TYR A 212 -2.59 -2.52 35.19
N ALA A 213 -2.85 -3.84 35.26
CA ALA A 213 -2.09 -4.83 34.51
C ALA A 213 -2.29 -4.69 32.99
N ARG A 214 -3.43 -4.11 32.56
CA ARG A 214 -3.82 -3.90 31.16
C ARG A 214 -3.50 -2.50 30.63
N ARG A 215 -2.75 -1.68 31.36
CA ARG A 215 -2.52 -0.27 31.00
C ARG A 215 -1.92 -0.04 29.61
N MET A 216 -1.09 -0.96 29.10
CA MET A 216 -0.64 -0.91 27.71
C MET A 216 -1.81 -1.01 26.72
N MET A 217 -2.68 -2.00 26.89
CA MET A 217 -3.86 -2.17 26.03
C MET A 217 -4.84 -1.02 26.18
N CYS A 218 -5.02 -0.51 27.41
CA CYS A 218 -5.77 0.72 27.65
C CYS A 218 -5.24 1.87 26.79
N VAL A 219 -3.94 2.18 26.82
CA VAL A 219 -3.36 3.27 26.01
C VAL A 219 -3.59 3.08 24.52
N VAL A 220 -3.43 1.86 24.00
CA VAL A 220 -3.70 1.57 22.58
C VAL A 220 -5.15 1.85 22.22
N THR A 221 -6.09 1.39 23.05
CA THR A 221 -7.53 1.66 22.87
C THR A 221 -7.84 3.15 22.97
N LEU A 222 -7.30 3.86 23.96
CA LEU A 222 -7.54 5.29 24.13
C LEU A 222 -7.00 6.10 22.95
N PHE A 223 -5.85 5.71 22.38
CA PHE A 223 -5.33 6.35 21.18
C PHE A 223 -6.27 6.15 19.98
N ASP A 224 -6.78 4.93 19.75
CA ASP A 224 -7.72 4.66 18.66
C ASP A 224 -8.99 5.50 18.76
N ILE A 225 -9.57 5.55 19.96
CA ILE A 225 -10.75 6.37 20.26
C ILE A 225 -10.43 7.85 20.09
N ALA A 226 -9.32 8.33 20.63
CA ALA A 226 -8.91 9.72 20.54
C ALA A 226 -8.67 10.15 19.08
N ALA A 227 -8.03 9.31 18.26
CA ALA A 227 -7.82 9.58 16.84
C ALA A 227 -9.15 9.65 16.07
N ALA A 228 -10.07 8.72 16.32
CA ALA A 228 -11.40 8.74 15.72
C ALA A 228 -12.19 10.00 16.12
N LYS A 229 -12.28 10.30 17.43
CA LYS A 229 -12.99 11.49 17.94
C LYS A 229 -12.36 12.81 17.48
N ARG A 230 -11.03 12.86 17.29
CA ARG A 230 -10.34 14.02 16.71
C ARG A 230 -10.82 14.30 15.28
N SER A 231 -10.95 13.26 14.47
CA SER A 231 -11.33 13.39 13.06
C SER A 231 -12.71 14.00 12.87
N VAL A 232 -13.64 13.72 13.78
CA VAL A 232 -15.03 14.23 13.76
C VAL A 232 -15.22 15.50 14.61
N GLY A 233 -14.15 16.05 15.20
CA GLY A 233 -14.23 17.27 16.02
C GLY A 233 -14.84 17.07 17.42
N GLU A 234 -14.94 15.83 17.89
CA GLU A 234 -15.56 15.47 19.18
C GLU A 234 -14.53 15.04 20.24
N LEU A 235 -13.21 15.23 20.01
CA LEU A 235 -12.20 14.85 20.98
C LEU A 235 -12.32 15.69 22.26
N PRO A 236 -12.58 15.09 23.43
CA PRO A 236 -12.68 15.86 24.67
C PRO A 236 -11.36 16.58 25.00
N ALA A 237 -11.45 17.78 25.57
CA ALA A 237 -10.29 18.64 25.83
C ALA A 237 -9.20 17.95 26.68
N ALA A 238 -9.59 17.17 27.69
CA ALA A 238 -8.65 16.41 28.51
C ALA A 238 -7.86 15.37 27.69
N ALA A 239 -8.52 14.69 26.75
CA ALA A 239 -7.87 13.75 25.85
C ALA A 239 -7.03 14.47 24.79
N ALA A 240 -7.49 15.61 24.26
CA ALA A 240 -6.73 16.44 23.33
C ALA A 240 -5.39 16.90 23.94
N ALA A 241 -5.39 17.29 25.22
CA ALA A 241 -4.18 17.70 25.93
C ALA A 241 -3.15 16.57 26.10
N ARG A 242 -3.56 15.30 25.95
CA ARG A 242 -2.72 14.10 26.11
C ARG A 242 -2.59 13.30 24.81
N TYR A 243 -3.06 13.82 23.68
CA TYR A 243 -3.10 13.11 22.40
C TYR A 243 -1.69 12.70 21.95
N ASP A 244 -0.73 13.62 22.01
CA ASP A 244 0.64 13.37 21.55
C ASP A 244 1.36 12.34 22.44
N ASP A 245 1.02 12.26 23.73
CA ASP A 245 1.55 11.22 24.63
C ASP A 245 1.02 9.83 24.24
N LEU A 246 -0.29 9.72 24.01
CA LEU A 246 -0.90 8.48 23.52
C LEU A 246 -0.28 8.06 22.18
N HIS A 247 -0.12 9.02 21.25
CA HIS A 247 0.49 8.80 19.95
C HIS A 247 1.93 8.31 20.08
N ALA A 248 2.73 8.94 20.94
CA ALA A 248 4.13 8.57 21.16
C ALA A 248 4.28 7.16 21.74
N ILE A 249 3.40 6.74 22.65
CA ILE A 249 3.43 5.38 23.21
C ILE A 249 3.08 4.35 22.14
N VAL A 250 2.01 4.57 21.37
CA VAL A 250 1.63 3.65 20.28
C VAL A 250 2.69 3.61 19.19
N ALA A 251 3.30 4.74 18.85
CA ALA A 251 4.44 4.80 17.95
C ALA A 251 5.66 4.03 18.49
N ALA A 252 5.91 4.02 19.81
CA ALA A 252 6.97 3.22 20.40
C ALA A 252 6.69 1.71 20.30
N TRP A 253 5.43 1.29 20.47
CA TRP A 253 5.01 -0.10 20.24
C TRP A 253 5.19 -0.51 18.78
N PHE A 254 4.74 0.32 17.85
CA PHE A 254 4.90 0.08 16.42
C PHE A 254 6.37 0.11 15.99
N ARG A 255 7.21 0.96 16.59
CA ARG A 255 8.65 0.99 16.33
C ARG A 255 9.31 -0.36 16.57
N TYR A 256 8.93 -1.07 17.62
CA TYR A 256 9.45 -2.40 17.89
C TYR A 256 9.12 -3.42 16.78
N MET A 257 7.94 -3.29 16.17
CA MET A 257 7.50 -4.22 15.12
C MET A 257 8.03 -3.85 13.73
N TRP A 258 8.06 -2.55 13.41
CA TRP A 258 8.20 -2.06 12.03
C TRP A 258 9.56 -1.48 11.67
N TYR A 259 10.27 -0.91 12.64
CA TYR A 259 11.55 -0.26 12.37
C TYR A 259 12.62 -1.31 12.03
N TYR A 260 13.28 -1.13 10.89
CA TYR A 260 14.45 -1.91 10.57
C TYR A 260 15.66 -1.35 11.32
N ASP A 261 16.09 -2.07 12.35
CA ASP A 261 17.22 -1.69 13.18
C ASP A 261 18.47 -2.48 12.75
N PRO A 262 19.43 -1.86 12.05
CA PRO A 262 20.63 -2.55 11.59
C PRO A 262 21.55 -3.00 12.74
N SER A 263 21.32 -2.53 13.98
CA SER A 263 22.05 -2.99 15.17
C SER A 263 21.40 -4.21 15.83
N ASN A 264 20.15 -4.54 15.45
CA ASN A 264 19.43 -5.69 15.98
C ASN A 264 19.62 -6.91 15.07
N THR A 265 20.25 -7.96 15.60
CA THR A 265 20.55 -9.18 14.83
C THR A 265 19.31 -9.85 14.24
N LEU A 266 18.21 -9.92 14.99
CA LEU A 266 16.96 -10.51 14.50
C LEU A 266 16.37 -9.67 13.35
N SER A 267 16.39 -8.34 13.48
CA SER A 267 15.92 -7.42 12.42
C SER A 267 16.73 -7.58 11.14
N VAL A 268 18.06 -7.71 11.23
CA VAL A 268 18.96 -7.95 10.08
C VAL A 268 18.73 -9.34 9.47
N GLN A 269 18.43 -10.36 10.28
CA GLN A 269 18.15 -11.70 9.79
C GLN A 269 16.81 -11.79 9.07
N GLN A 270 15.76 -11.19 9.64
CA GLN A 270 14.41 -11.20 9.07
C GLN A 270 14.25 -10.26 7.88
N GLY A 271 14.97 -9.14 7.87
CA GLY A 271 14.77 -8.04 6.95
C GLY A 271 13.67 -7.07 7.40
N GLY A 272 13.57 -5.93 6.71
CA GLY A 272 12.55 -4.93 6.99
C GLY A 272 11.14 -5.41 6.62
N ARG A 273 10.14 -5.06 7.44
CA ARG A 273 8.75 -5.53 7.28
C ARG A 273 8.05 -4.98 6.03
N GLY A 274 8.54 -3.86 5.49
CA GLY A 274 8.08 -3.25 4.25
C GLY A 274 8.78 -3.77 3.00
N GLN A 275 9.67 -4.77 3.12
CA GLN A 275 10.41 -5.33 1.98
C GLN A 275 9.50 -5.84 0.86
N LEU A 276 8.44 -6.58 1.17
CA LEU A 276 7.53 -7.11 0.15
C LEU A 276 6.94 -6.00 -0.74
N PHE A 277 6.53 -4.88 -0.12
CA PHE A 277 6.01 -3.73 -0.86
C PHE A 277 7.11 -3.03 -1.66
N LEU A 278 8.28 -2.78 -1.06
CA LEU A 278 9.38 -2.10 -1.75
C LEU A 278 9.94 -2.92 -2.92
N GLN A 279 9.97 -4.25 -2.82
CA GLN A 279 10.32 -5.13 -3.94
C GLN A 279 9.26 -5.06 -5.05
N GLN A 280 7.97 -5.05 -4.70
CA GLN A 280 6.90 -4.83 -5.68
C GLN A 280 7.07 -3.48 -6.39
N VAL A 281 7.42 -2.43 -5.65
CA VAL A 281 7.70 -1.10 -6.23
C VAL A 281 8.84 -1.15 -7.24
N LEU A 282 9.95 -1.82 -6.91
CA LEU A 282 11.08 -1.98 -7.82
C LEU A 282 10.71 -2.84 -9.04
N THR A 283 9.93 -3.91 -8.86
CA THR A 283 9.41 -4.73 -9.97
C THR A 283 8.54 -3.90 -10.92
N ASN A 284 7.65 -3.07 -10.37
CA ASN A 284 6.81 -2.18 -11.18
C ASN A 284 7.63 -1.20 -12.03
N ILE A 285 8.72 -0.66 -11.46
CA ILE A 285 9.68 0.20 -12.19
C ILE A 285 10.38 -0.60 -13.28
N ASP A 286 10.89 -1.79 -12.96
CA ASP A 286 11.60 -2.65 -13.92
C ASP A 286 10.71 -3.06 -15.09
N ASP A 287 9.47 -3.41 -14.80
CA ASP A 287 8.47 -3.74 -15.80
C ASP A 287 8.10 -2.53 -16.66
N PHE A 288 7.97 -1.34 -16.08
CA PHE A 288 7.69 -0.12 -16.83
C PHE A 288 8.85 0.27 -17.75
N VAL A 289 10.09 0.28 -17.24
CA VAL A 289 11.29 0.61 -18.00
C VAL A 289 11.52 -0.40 -19.13
N ALA A 290 11.15 -1.66 -18.93
CA ALA A 290 11.23 -2.71 -19.94
C ALA A 290 10.00 -2.82 -20.86
N ASP A 291 9.04 -1.88 -20.78
CA ASP A 291 7.77 -1.88 -21.54
C ASP A 291 6.91 -3.15 -21.33
N ARG A 292 7.06 -3.83 -20.19
CA ARG A 292 6.24 -4.98 -19.77
C ARG A 292 4.91 -4.57 -19.13
N ASN A 293 4.85 -3.36 -18.57
CA ASN A 293 3.59 -2.70 -18.21
C ASN A 293 3.63 -1.23 -18.63
N LYS A 294 2.46 -0.62 -18.79
CA LYS A 294 2.30 0.79 -19.21
C LYS A 294 1.54 1.63 -18.19
N PHE A 295 1.33 1.09 -16.99
CA PHE A 295 0.61 1.79 -15.94
C PHE A 295 1.39 3.04 -15.52
N LYS A 296 0.71 4.19 -15.60
CA LYS A 296 1.22 5.46 -15.10
C LYS A 296 1.03 5.58 -13.60
N VAL A 297 0.00 4.95 -13.05
CA VAL A 297 -0.33 4.99 -11.62
C VAL A 297 -0.52 3.56 -11.10
N MET A 298 0.33 3.17 -10.15
CA MET A 298 0.15 1.96 -9.34
C MET A 298 -0.35 2.39 -7.96
N HIS A 299 -1.55 1.99 -7.59
CA HIS A 299 -2.23 2.48 -6.40
C HIS A 299 -2.49 1.35 -5.40
N TYR A 300 -2.17 1.62 -4.13
CA TYR A 300 -2.27 0.68 -3.04
C TYR A 300 -2.99 1.32 -1.84
N SER A 301 -4.08 0.70 -1.39
CA SER A 301 -4.82 1.13 -0.20
C SER A 301 -4.64 0.12 0.94
N GLY A 302 -4.24 0.62 2.11
CA GLY A 302 -3.97 -0.23 3.27
C GLY A 302 -4.16 0.51 4.58
N HIS A 303 -3.25 0.25 5.51
CA HIS A 303 -3.37 0.58 6.92
C HIS A 303 -2.17 1.39 7.42
N ASP A 304 -2.26 1.85 8.66
CA ASP A 304 -1.12 2.34 9.43
C ASP A 304 0.01 1.31 9.46
N ILE A 305 -0.31 0.04 9.68
CA ILE A 305 0.68 -1.06 9.67
C ILE A 305 1.35 -1.30 8.31
N SER A 306 0.69 -0.95 7.20
CA SER A 306 1.26 -1.06 5.85
C SER A 306 2.28 0.05 5.64
N VAL A 307 1.86 1.29 5.93
CA VAL A 307 2.66 2.49 5.73
C VAL A 307 3.83 2.54 6.71
N ALA A 308 3.61 2.18 7.99
CA ALA A 308 4.65 2.16 9.01
C ALA A 308 5.75 1.12 8.72
N ALA A 309 5.38 -0.05 8.20
CA ALA A 309 6.33 -1.07 7.78
C ALA A 309 7.26 -0.56 6.66
N VAL A 310 6.71 0.18 5.70
CA VAL A 310 7.47 0.79 4.61
C VAL A 310 8.41 1.87 5.15
N TRP A 311 7.91 2.81 5.95
CA TRP A 311 8.78 3.85 6.53
C TRP A 311 9.87 3.30 7.43
N GLY A 312 9.54 2.32 8.26
CA GLY A 312 10.49 1.65 9.13
C GLY A 312 11.58 0.91 8.36
N THR A 313 11.22 0.29 7.23
CA THR A 313 12.19 -0.32 6.31
C THR A 313 13.03 0.73 5.57
N LEU A 314 12.47 1.91 5.34
CA LEU A 314 13.20 3.05 4.79
C LEU A 314 14.04 3.81 5.84
N GLY A 315 14.08 3.33 7.09
CA GLY A 315 14.96 3.84 8.14
C GLY A 315 14.40 5.00 8.96
N ASP A 316 13.12 5.34 8.82
CA ASP A 316 12.48 6.38 9.64
C ASP A 316 11.74 5.78 10.83
N SER A 317 12.19 6.13 12.03
CA SER A 317 11.63 5.71 13.31
C SER A 317 10.83 6.81 14.01
N SER A 318 10.55 7.94 13.35
CA SER A 318 9.80 9.06 13.90
C SER A 318 8.37 8.68 14.29
N VAL A 319 7.73 9.49 15.13
CA VAL A 319 6.37 9.20 15.65
C VAL A 319 5.35 9.06 14.52
N TYR A 320 5.40 9.92 13.50
CA TYR A 320 4.46 9.87 12.36
C TYR A 320 4.80 8.80 11.32
N ALA A 321 6.04 8.30 11.30
CA ALA A 321 6.41 7.12 10.51
C ALA A 321 5.91 5.85 11.19
N MET A 322 6.13 5.74 12.50
CA MET A 322 5.82 4.54 13.27
C MET A 322 4.35 4.46 13.63
N GLN A 323 3.63 5.57 13.79
CA GLN A 323 2.18 5.53 13.85
C GLN A 323 1.57 6.54 12.87
N PRO A 324 1.38 6.14 11.60
CA PRO A 324 0.84 6.98 10.54
C PRO A 324 -0.55 7.52 10.89
N THR A 325 -0.79 8.81 10.64
CA THR A 325 -2.10 9.45 10.77
C THR A 325 -3.07 8.96 9.68
N TYR A 326 -4.38 9.25 9.82
CA TYR A 326 -5.35 8.86 8.81
C TYR A 326 -5.02 9.50 7.46
N ALA A 327 -5.23 8.73 6.39
CA ALA A 327 -4.90 9.11 5.02
C ALA A 327 -3.44 9.57 4.81
N GLN A 328 -2.51 9.11 5.66
CA GLN A 328 -1.09 9.29 5.37
C GLN A 328 -0.70 8.50 4.13
N THR A 329 0.00 9.16 3.23
CA THR A 329 0.30 8.67 1.88
C THR A 329 1.80 8.66 1.65
N PHE A 330 2.31 7.47 1.32
CA PHE A 330 3.58 7.24 0.64
C PHE A 330 3.38 7.45 -0.85
N VAL A 331 4.23 8.24 -1.48
CA VAL A 331 4.25 8.45 -2.93
C VAL A 331 5.66 8.22 -3.44
N LEU A 332 5.81 7.36 -4.43
CA LEU A 332 7.03 7.21 -5.20
C LEU A 332 6.80 7.67 -6.64
N GLU A 333 7.65 8.58 -7.11
CA GLU A 333 7.70 9.04 -8.48
C GLU A 333 8.94 8.44 -9.15
N LEU A 334 8.76 7.70 -10.25
CA LEU A 334 9.84 7.37 -11.18
C LEU A 334 10.01 8.56 -12.12
N VAL A 335 11.22 9.11 -12.18
CA VAL A 335 11.56 10.25 -13.03
C VAL A 335 12.73 9.92 -13.94
N LYS A 336 12.85 10.66 -15.05
CA LYS A 336 13.96 10.53 -15.99
C LYS A 336 14.57 11.90 -16.27
N SER A 337 15.88 12.03 -16.13
CA SER A 337 16.58 13.28 -16.43
C SER A 337 16.44 13.60 -17.92
N ALA A 338 15.93 14.79 -18.24
CA ALA A 338 15.89 15.31 -19.60
C ALA A 338 17.29 15.55 -20.17
N THR A 339 18.29 15.79 -19.31
CA THR A 339 19.67 16.08 -19.72
C THR A 339 20.51 14.81 -19.89
N THR A 340 20.47 13.90 -18.90
CA THR A 340 21.34 12.70 -18.93
C THR A 340 20.62 11.44 -19.42
N GLY A 341 19.29 11.43 -19.41
CA GLY A 341 18.49 10.24 -19.69
C GLY A 341 18.48 9.20 -18.56
N GLU A 342 19.14 9.48 -17.44
CA GLU A 342 19.20 8.58 -16.28
C GLU A 342 17.87 8.57 -15.51
N HIS A 343 17.55 7.44 -14.88
CA HIS A 343 16.37 7.31 -14.03
C HIS A 343 16.68 7.66 -12.58
N GLY A 344 15.73 8.36 -11.95
CA GLY A 344 15.71 8.64 -10.53
C GLY A 344 14.39 8.25 -9.90
N VAL A 345 14.35 8.18 -8.58
CA VAL A 345 13.13 7.99 -7.79
C VAL A 345 12.99 9.07 -6.74
N ARG A 346 11.81 9.67 -6.65
CA ARG A 346 11.46 10.61 -5.60
C ARG A 346 10.46 9.96 -4.66
N VAL A 347 10.74 9.94 -3.36
CA VAL A 347 9.83 9.38 -2.35
C VAL A 347 9.32 10.47 -1.43
N LEU A 348 8.01 10.67 -1.39
CA LEU A 348 7.33 11.71 -0.64
C LEU A 348 6.38 11.12 0.40
N ARG A 349 6.23 11.83 1.51
CA ARG A 349 5.25 11.55 2.56
C ARG A 349 4.36 12.76 2.76
N GLY A 350 3.06 12.55 2.90
CA GLY A 350 2.13 13.60 3.30
C GLY A 350 0.86 13.04 3.91
N TRP A 351 0.02 13.91 4.45
CA TRP A 351 -1.29 13.55 5.01
C TRP A 351 -2.20 14.79 5.05
N PRO A 352 -3.53 14.60 5.09
CA PRO A 352 -4.45 15.69 5.34
C PRO A 352 -4.44 16.14 6.80
N GLY A 353 -4.89 17.37 7.07
CA GLY A 353 -5.23 17.76 8.44
C GLY A 353 -6.17 16.74 9.11
N GLN A 354 -6.10 16.61 10.43
CA GLN A 354 -6.70 15.47 11.17
C GLN A 354 -7.97 15.86 11.95
N SER A 355 -8.53 17.04 11.69
CA SER A 355 -9.74 17.57 12.34
C SER A 355 -10.52 18.47 11.37
N PRO A 356 -11.84 18.65 11.56
CA PRO A 356 -12.70 19.34 10.58
C PRO A 356 -12.29 20.79 10.28
N ASP A 357 -11.75 21.50 11.27
CA ASP A 357 -11.29 22.89 11.15
C ASP A 357 -10.13 23.08 10.16
N THR A 358 -9.40 22.00 9.84
CA THR A 358 -8.32 22.01 8.82
C THR A 358 -8.84 21.87 7.39
N GLY A 359 -10.15 21.63 7.22
CA GLY A 359 -10.75 21.25 5.93
C GLY A 359 -10.21 19.94 5.36
N PHE A 360 -9.50 19.15 6.17
CA PHE A 360 -8.78 17.94 5.74
C PHE A 360 -7.86 18.20 4.54
N THR A 361 -7.23 19.38 4.50
CA THR A 361 -6.33 19.78 3.39
C THR A 361 -5.05 18.95 3.43
N PHE A 362 -4.68 18.34 2.30
CA PHE A 362 -3.44 17.56 2.18
C PHE A 362 -2.21 18.46 2.16
N SER A 363 -1.14 18.02 2.84
CA SER A 363 0.16 18.69 2.80
C SER A 363 1.31 17.67 2.84
N TRP A 364 2.42 18.04 2.21
CA TRP A 364 3.67 17.28 2.30
C TRP A 364 4.32 17.43 3.67
N ASP A 365 4.90 16.35 4.17
CA ASP A 365 5.74 16.37 5.36
C ASP A 365 7.12 16.93 5.01
N SER A 366 7.35 18.19 5.39
CA SER A 366 8.62 18.87 5.16
C SER A 366 9.80 18.28 5.93
N LYS A 367 9.55 17.43 6.94
CA LYS A 367 10.58 16.79 7.75
C LYS A 367 11.03 15.43 7.20
N TRP A 368 10.24 14.82 6.31
CA TRP A 368 10.61 13.55 5.69
C TRP A 368 11.86 13.73 4.80
N LYS A 369 12.82 12.81 4.97
CA LYS A 369 14.03 12.72 4.18
C LYS A 369 14.25 11.29 3.70
N LEU A 370 14.24 11.09 2.39
CA LEU A 370 14.63 9.82 1.78
C LEU A 370 16.13 9.60 2.00
N HIS A 371 16.50 8.39 2.41
CA HIS A 371 17.89 7.94 2.47
C HIS A 371 18.18 6.96 1.33
N CYS A 372 19.37 7.07 0.75
CA CYS A 372 19.84 6.23 -0.35
C CYS A 372 21.28 5.79 -0.15
N ARG A 373 21.75 4.83 -0.95
CA ARG A 373 23.05 4.18 -0.75
C ARG A 373 23.89 4.17 -2.02
N ARG A 374 25.07 4.79 -1.93
CA ARG A 374 26.06 4.81 -3.02
C ARG A 374 26.65 3.43 -3.29
N SER A 375 27.33 3.29 -4.42
CA SER A 375 28.04 2.05 -4.81
C SER A 375 29.13 1.62 -3.84
N ASP A 376 29.73 2.56 -3.08
CA ASP A 376 30.71 2.29 -2.03
C ASP A 376 30.08 1.84 -0.69
N GLY A 377 28.75 1.74 -0.63
CA GLY A 377 28.00 1.35 0.56
C GLY A 377 27.60 2.51 1.48
N THR A 378 28.02 3.75 1.19
CA THR A 378 27.72 4.91 2.02
C THR A 378 26.26 5.33 1.88
N SER A 379 25.54 5.36 3.01
CA SER A 379 24.18 5.92 3.10
C SER A 379 24.21 7.46 3.18
N TYR A 380 23.27 8.13 2.54
CA TYR A 380 23.13 9.59 2.58
C TYR A 380 21.66 10.01 2.53
N ALA A 381 21.34 11.19 3.07
CA ALA A 381 20.02 11.81 2.92
C ALA A 381 19.94 12.50 1.55
N ALA A 382 18.91 12.19 0.78
CA ALA A 382 18.69 12.71 -0.56
C ALA A 382 18.19 14.16 -0.53
N GLU A 383 18.73 14.98 -1.41
CA GLU A 383 18.18 16.31 -1.70
C GLU A 383 16.84 16.16 -2.42
N ASP A 384 15.85 16.98 -2.05
CA ASP A 384 14.47 16.92 -2.57
C ASP A 384 13.81 15.53 -2.58
N ASN A 385 14.29 14.65 -1.69
CA ASN A 385 13.90 13.25 -1.62
C ASN A 385 14.08 12.47 -2.92
N LEU A 386 15.02 12.90 -3.78
CA LEU A 386 15.31 12.32 -5.09
C LEU A 386 16.63 11.55 -5.07
N CYS A 387 16.59 10.29 -5.49
CA CYS A 387 17.78 9.45 -5.63
C CYS A 387 17.98 8.98 -7.06
N PRO A 388 19.24 8.77 -7.49
CA PRO A 388 19.52 7.87 -8.60
C PRO A 388 18.84 6.52 -8.33
N LEU A 389 18.18 5.95 -9.34
CA LEU A 389 17.42 4.71 -9.19
C LEU A 389 18.27 3.58 -8.58
N GLU A 390 19.53 3.47 -9.02
CA GLU A 390 20.47 2.45 -8.54
C GLU A 390 20.88 2.65 -7.07
N ASP A 391 20.94 3.89 -6.58
CA ASP A 391 21.23 4.15 -5.17
C ASP A 391 20.05 3.78 -4.27
N PHE A 392 18.82 3.98 -4.75
CA PHE A 392 17.62 3.52 -4.07
C PHE A 392 17.52 1.99 -4.07
N ARG A 393 17.80 1.32 -5.20
CA ARG A 393 17.86 -0.16 -5.26
C ARG A 393 18.83 -0.72 -4.22
N ARG A 394 20.04 -0.16 -4.15
CA ARG A 394 21.05 -0.56 -3.15
C ARG A 394 20.57 -0.36 -1.73
N TYR A 395 19.86 0.73 -1.46
CA TYR A 395 19.30 1.01 -0.15
C TYR A 395 18.25 -0.04 0.24
N VAL A 396 17.28 -0.31 -0.64
CA VAL A 396 16.24 -1.33 -0.44
C VAL A 396 16.85 -2.73 -0.29
N ALA A 397 17.79 -3.12 -1.17
CA ALA A 397 18.49 -4.40 -1.06
C ALA A 397 19.28 -4.51 0.26
N GLY A 398 19.76 -3.39 0.78
CA GLY A 398 20.47 -3.29 2.04
C GLY A 398 19.63 -3.57 3.29
N THR A 399 18.30 -3.64 3.17
CA THR A 399 17.39 -3.98 4.27
C THR A 399 16.66 -5.31 4.04
N ALA A 400 17.10 -6.09 3.06
CA ALA A 400 16.67 -7.47 2.86
C ALA A 400 17.18 -8.38 3.99
N GLY A 401 16.44 -9.43 4.30
CA GLY A 401 16.81 -10.40 5.33
C GLY A 401 18.04 -11.21 4.93
N THR A 402 18.93 -11.46 5.89
CA THR A 402 20.15 -12.27 5.68
C THR A 402 19.94 -13.75 5.97
N ASP A 403 18.90 -14.12 6.72
CA ASP A 403 18.54 -15.51 6.96
C ASP A 403 17.53 -15.97 5.87
N PRO A 404 17.70 -17.17 5.27
CA PRO A 404 16.79 -17.67 4.23
C PRO A 404 15.35 -17.84 4.72
N ARG A 405 15.11 -17.93 6.03
CA ARG A 405 13.76 -17.93 6.61
C ARG A 405 13.09 -16.56 6.53
N GLY A 406 13.89 -15.49 6.46
CA GLY A 406 13.40 -14.11 6.48
C GLY A 406 12.37 -13.92 7.58
N MET A 407 11.17 -13.51 7.21
CA MET A 407 10.06 -13.23 8.12
C MET A 407 9.57 -14.45 8.92
N CYS A 408 9.83 -15.67 8.43
CA CYS A 408 9.50 -16.92 9.13
C CYS A 408 10.47 -17.24 10.27
N LEU A 409 11.60 -16.54 10.37
CA LEU A 409 12.50 -16.72 11.50
C LEU A 409 11.79 -16.27 12.79
N LEU A 410 11.70 -17.16 13.77
CA LEU A 410 11.11 -16.87 15.07
C LEU A 410 12.20 -16.65 16.12
N ASP A 411 11.93 -15.75 17.05
CA ASP A 411 12.72 -15.56 18.27
C ASP A 411 12.15 -16.38 19.44
N ALA A 412 12.74 -16.26 20.63
CA ALA A 412 12.29 -17.00 21.80
C ALA A 412 10.84 -16.67 22.20
N GLU A 413 10.45 -15.39 22.11
CA GLU A 413 9.11 -14.92 22.51
C GLU A 413 8.03 -15.48 21.57
N THR A 414 8.23 -15.37 20.26
CA THR A 414 7.30 -15.85 19.23
C THR A 414 7.29 -17.38 19.11
N SER A 415 8.44 -18.04 19.32
CA SER A 415 8.51 -19.50 19.37
C SER A 415 7.72 -20.07 20.54
N ALA A 416 7.74 -19.40 21.70
CA ALA A 416 7.02 -19.85 22.90
C ALA A 416 5.49 -19.84 22.73
N VAL A 417 4.95 -18.96 21.88
CA VAL A 417 3.50 -18.84 21.64
C VAL A 417 3.02 -19.55 20.38
N LEU A 418 3.93 -20.00 19.49
CA LEU A 418 3.59 -20.73 18.28
C LEU A 418 2.75 -22.00 18.56
N SER A 419 3.07 -22.72 19.64
CA SER A 419 2.29 -23.88 20.13
C SER A 419 2.01 -24.96 19.08
N CYS A 420 2.94 -25.21 18.16
CA CYS A 420 2.81 -26.32 17.20
C CYS A 420 3.10 -27.68 17.85
N PRO A 421 2.30 -28.73 17.55
CA PRO A 421 2.66 -30.09 17.94
C PRO A 421 3.94 -30.55 17.23
N THR A 422 4.70 -31.43 17.87
CA THR A 422 5.86 -32.07 17.24
C THR A 422 5.39 -33.03 16.15
N GLY A 423 6.24 -33.25 15.14
CA GLY A 423 5.93 -34.21 14.07
C GLY A 423 5.64 -35.62 14.60
N ALA A 424 6.31 -36.03 15.69
CA ALA A 424 6.08 -37.30 16.35
C ALA A 424 4.68 -37.40 16.99
N ALA A 425 4.25 -36.35 17.70
CA ALA A 425 2.92 -36.32 18.34
C ALA A 425 1.79 -36.43 17.30
N GLU A 426 1.99 -35.85 16.11
CA GLU A 426 1.03 -35.90 15.01
C GLU A 426 0.97 -37.27 14.29
N GLN A 427 1.95 -38.17 14.50
CA GLN A 427 1.88 -39.53 13.97
C GLN A 427 0.99 -40.45 14.81
N THR A 428 0.96 -40.23 16.13
CA THR A 428 0.36 -41.17 17.08
C THR A 428 -0.99 -40.73 17.62
N SER A 429 -1.36 -39.46 17.44
CA SER A 429 -2.61 -38.91 17.96
C SER A 429 -3.17 -37.81 17.08
N ALA A 430 -4.50 -37.71 17.03
CA ALA A 430 -5.20 -36.60 16.38
C ALA A 430 -5.10 -35.34 17.25
N VAL A 431 -3.92 -34.72 17.30
CA VAL A 431 -3.72 -33.43 17.99
C VAL A 431 -4.34 -32.32 17.15
N ALA A 432 -5.16 -31.46 17.76
CA ALA A 432 -5.69 -30.28 17.09
C ALA A 432 -4.59 -29.22 16.95
N LEU A 433 -4.51 -28.55 15.79
CA LEU A 433 -3.58 -27.43 15.60
C LEU A 433 -4.16 -26.19 16.26
N SER A 434 -3.32 -25.45 17.00
CA SER A 434 -3.70 -24.10 17.45
C SER A 434 -3.90 -23.17 16.24
N ALA A 435 -4.60 -22.06 16.45
CA ALA A 435 -4.73 -21.02 15.42
C ALA A 435 -3.36 -20.45 15.01
N SER A 436 -2.50 -20.16 16.00
CA SER A 436 -1.14 -19.65 15.77
C SER A 436 -0.28 -20.64 14.97
N CYS A 437 -0.36 -21.93 15.28
CA CYS A 437 0.35 -22.96 14.54
C CYS A 437 -0.18 -23.10 13.10
N SER A 438 -1.50 -23.21 12.94
CA SER A 438 -2.11 -23.36 11.61
C SER A 438 -1.73 -22.20 10.69
N ARG A 439 -1.82 -20.97 11.21
CA ARG A 439 -1.46 -19.76 10.47
C ARG A 439 0.02 -19.74 10.09
N TYR A 440 0.92 -19.95 11.05
CA TYR A 440 2.36 -19.98 10.76
C TYR A 440 2.71 -21.04 9.72
N ARG A 441 2.14 -22.25 9.81
CA ARG A 441 2.41 -23.33 8.84
C ARG A 441 1.88 -23.00 7.44
N ALA A 442 0.76 -22.29 7.33
CA ALA A 442 0.22 -21.86 6.05
C ALA A 442 1.13 -20.84 5.34
N VAL A 443 1.71 -19.88 6.08
CA VAL A 443 2.56 -18.83 5.49
C VAL A 443 4.05 -19.20 5.43
N CYS A 444 4.51 -20.16 6.25
CA CYS A 444 5.90 -20.62 6.33
C CYS A 444 6.06 -22.13 6.09
N PRO A 445 5.52 -22.70 5.00
CA PRO A 445 5.46 -24.14 4.80
C PRO A 445 6.85 -24.82 4.75
N ALA A 446 7.86 -24.12 4.22
CA ALA A 446 9.23 -24.62 4.12
C ALA A 446 9.94 -24.77 5.49
N TYR A 447 9.45 -24.08 6.52
CA TYR A 447 10.06 -24.00 7.85
C TYR A 447 9.11 -24.43 8.97
N ALA A 448 8.00 -25.07 8.58
CA ALA A 448 6.89 -25.44 9.45
C ALA A 448 7.14 -26.69 10.30
N CYS A 449 8.03 -27.58 9.84
CA CYS A 449 8.26 -28.90 10.44
C CYS A 449 9.71 -29.09 10.87
N GLU A 450 9.88 -29.89 11.93
CA GLU A 450 11.19 -30.34 12.40
C GLU A 450 11.89 -31.23 11.36
N SER A 451 13.22 -31.35 11.48
CA SER A 451 14.02 -32.22 10.62
C SER A 451 13.46 -33.64 10.58
N GLY A 452 13.35 -34.23 9.38
CA GLY A 452 12.77 -35.55 9.17
C GLY A 452 11.26 -35.57 8.88
N TYR A 453 10.57 -34.43 9.02
CA TYR A 453 9.14 -34.28 8.71
C TYR A 453 8.90 -33.27 7.58
N VAL A 454 7.82 -33.47 6.82
CA VAL A 454 7.38 -32.57 5.74
C VAL A 454 5.95 -32.13 6.01
N LEU A 455 5.66 -30.85 5.75
CA LEU A 455 4.31 -30.32 5.89
C LEU A 455 3.40 -30.87 4.79
N SER A 456 2.29 -31.48 5.21
CA SER A 456 1.20 -31.90 4.34
C SER A 456 0.28 -30.70 4.07
N ALA A 457 0.20 -30.26 2.82
CA ALA A 457 -0.60 -29.09 2.43
C ALA A 457 -2.10 -29.22 2.75
N PRO A 458 -2.77 -30.38 2.57
CA PRO A 458 -4.21 -30.50 2.82
C PRO A 458 -4.66 -30.28 4.27
N ASP A 459 -3.81 -30.62 5.25
CA ASP A 459 -4.18 -30.61 6.67
C ASP A 459 -3.19 -29.82 7.55
N LEU A 460 -2.17 -29.22 6.96
CA LEU A 460 -1.10 -28.47 7.63
C LEU A 460 -0.40 -29.28 8.74
N ARG A 461 -0.33 -30.60 8.59
CA ARG A 461 0.33 -31.51 9.53
C ARG A 461 1.71 -31.93 9.08
N CYS A 462 2.61 -32.11 10.01
CA CYS A 462 3.95 -32.63 9.75
C CYS A 462 3.90 -34.15 9.63
N ARG A 463 4.21 -34.68 8.44
CA ARG A 463 4.23 -36.12 8.13
C ARG A 463 5.66 -36.62 8.06
N CYS A 464 5.90 -37.83 8.58
CA CYS A 464 7.22 -38.42 8.57
C CYS A 464 7.70 -38.65 7.12
N ALA A 465 8.88 -38.13 6.78
CA ALA A 465 9.48 -38.24 5.46
C ALA A 465 10.81 -39.02 5.45
N SER A 466 11.34 -39.39 6.62
CA SER A 466 12.59 -40.14 6.77
C SER A 466 12.37 -41.53 7.36
N ALA A 467 13.33 -42.44 7.20
CA ALA A 467 13.27 -43.75 7.86
C ALA A 467 13.34 -43.63 9.39
N ASP A 468 13.97 -42.56 9.89
CA ASP A 468 14.28 -42.35 11.31
C ASP A 468 13.04 -42.01 12.15
N CYS A 469 12.01 -41.43 11.54
CA CYS A 469 10.73 -41.12 12.20
C CYS A 469 9.63 -42.15 11.96
N ARG A 470 9.91 -43.25 11.22
CA ARG A 470 8.93 -44.32 10.98
C ARG A 470 8.82 -45.17 12.24
N VAL A 471 7.65 -45.13 12.86
CA VAL A 471 7.33 -46.04 13.98
C VAL A 471 7.27 -47.49 13.44
N PRO A 472 8.02 -48.45 14.01
CA PRO A 472 7.90 -49.85 13.63
C PRO A 472 6.50 -50.36 14.03
N GLY A 473 5.63 -50.62 13.07
CA GLY A 473 4.34 -51.29 13.31
C GLY A 473 3.08 -50.63 12.72
N GLY A 474 3.17 -49.45 12.11
CA GLY A 474 2.07 -48.86 11.36
C GLY A 474 2.14 -49.24 9.88
N GLY A 475 1.27 -50.13 9.41
CA GLY A 475 1.13 -50.42 7.98
C GLY A 475 0.64 -49.17 7.24
N ALA A 476 1.57 -48.40 6.67
CA ALA A 476 1.28 -47.35 5.73
C ALA A 476 1.95 -47.70 4.40
N GLU A 477 1.15 -47.67 3.33
CA GLU A 477 1.67 -47.82 1.97
C GLU A 477 2.80 -46.82 1.71
N PRO A 478 3.83 -47.20 0.93
CA PRO A 478 4.93 -46.33 0.63
C PRO A 478 4.41 -45.14 -0.19
N VAL A 479 4.28 -43.97 0.44
CA VAL A 479 4.21 -42.72 -0.29
C VAL A 479 5.59 -42.49 -0.89
N THR A 480 5.74 -42.86 -2.16
CA THR A 480 6.84 -42.39 -3.00
C THR A 480 6.73 -40.87 -3.13
N VAL A 481 7.41 -40.15 -2.25
CA VAL A 481 7.74 -38.75 -2.49
C VAL A 481 8.84 -38.75 -3.54
N GLN A 482 8.48 -38.38 -4.76
CA GLN A 482 9.45 -38.01 -5.77
C GLN A 482 10.10 -36.71 -5.28
N MET A 483 11.26 -36.82 -4.63
CA MET A 483 12.07 -35.65 -4.35
C MET A 483 12.59 -35.12 -5.68
N THR A 484 12.00 -34.04 -6.19
CA THR A 484 12.71 -33.16 -7.12
C THR A 484 13.72 -32.34 -6.32
N GLY A 485 14.73 -33.04 -5.82
CA GLY A 485 16.00 -32.43 -5.48
C GLY A 485 16.56 -31.83 -6.76
N VAL A 486 16.89 -30.54 -6.68
CA VAL A 486 17.51 -29.76 -7.74
C VAL A 486 18.85 -30.39 -8.11
N ALA A 487 18.84 -31.23 -9.15
CA ALA A 487 20.03 -31.44 -9.97
C ALA A 487 20.04 -30.32 -11.01
N GLY A 488 21.11 -29.53 -11.04
CA GLY A 488 21.31 -28.36 -11.90
C GLY A 488 21.28 -28.61 -13.42
N GLY A 489 20.78 -29.76 -13.89
CA GLY A 489 20.55 -30.06 -15.30
C GLY A 489 19.08 -30.14 -15.73
N ALA A 490 18.10 -30.17 -14.81
CA ALA A 490 16.68 -30.35 -15.17
C ALA A 490 15.93 -29.05 -15.54
N ALA A 491 16.47 -27.88 -15.17
CA ALA A 491 15.87 -26.58 -15.53
C ALA A 491 15.97 -26.28 -17.04
N ALA A 492 16.94 -26.86 -17.75
CA ALA A 492 17.07 -26.70 -19.20
C ALA A 492 16.12 -27.62 -20.00
N GLY A 493 15.81 -28.82 -19.50
CA GLY A 493 15.00 -29.80 -20.23
C GLY A 493 13.51 -29.47 -20.27
N ILE A 494 12.95 -28.93 -19.17
CA ILE A 494 11.52 -28.61 -19.08
C ILE A 494 11.18 -27.34 -19.88
N ALA A 495 12.12 -26.37 -19.95
CA ALA A 495 11.96 -25.18 -20.78
C ALA A 495 11.96 -25.50 -22.29
N ILE A 496 12.75 -26.49 -22.74
CA ILE A 496 12.79 -26.88 -24.16
C ILE A 496 11.52 -27.65 -24.55
N ALA A 497 11.00 -28.53 -23.68
CA ALA A 497 9.78 -29.30 -23.97
C ALA A 497 8.51 -28.42 -24.02
N THR A 498 8.40 -27.42 -23.14
CA THR A 498 7.28 -26.46 -23.18
C THR A 498 7.38 -25.49 -24.35
N PHE A 499 8.59 -25.11 -24.78
CA PHE A 499 8.79 -24.29 -25.99
C PHE A 499 8.45 -25.07 -27.28
N CYS A 500 8.79 -26.37 -27.36
CA CYS A 500 8.44 -27.21 -28.51
C CYS A 500 6.93 -27.51 -28.60
N LEU A 501 6.25 -27.72 -27.46
CA LEU A 501 4.80 -27.91 -27.42
C LEU A 501 4.04 -26.61 -27.72
N GLY A 502 4.52 -25.46 -27.21
CA GLY A 502 3.98 -24.14 -27.56
C GLY A 502 4.14 -23.79 -29.04
N GLY A 503 5.31 -24.09 -29.62
CA GLY A 503 5.57 -23.93 -31.05
C GLY A 503 4.65 -24.78 -31.94
N LEU A 504 4.41 -26.04 -31.55
CA LEU A 504 3.48 -26.94 -32.25
C LEU A 504 2.02 -26.44 -32.18
N PHE A 505 1.59 -25.92 -31.03
CA PHE A 505 0.25 -25.34 -30.88
C PHE A 505 0.07 -24.06 -31.71
N SER A 506 1.07 -23.17 -31.76
CA SER A 506 1.02 -21.97 -32.60
C SER A 506 0.99 -22.29 -34.09
N VAL A 507 1.73 -23.30 -34.55
CA VAL A 507 1.69 -23.74 -35.96
C VAL A 507 0.33 -24.35 -36.31
N LEU A 508 -0.23 -25.20 -35.44
CA LEU A 508 -1.56 -25.78 -35.63
C LEU A 508 -2.67 -24.71 -35.64
N ALA A 509 -2.62 -23.74 -34.73
CA ALA A 509 -3.57 -22.62 -34.69
C ALA A 509 -3.46 -21.75 -35.94
N THR A 510 -2.24 -21.49 -36.42
CA THR A 510 -2.02 -20.69 -37.64
C THR A 510 -2.50 -21.43 -38.90
N VAL A 511 -2.28 -22.74 -38.99
CA VAL A 511 -2.80 -23.58 -40.09
C VAL A 511 -4.34 -23.64 -40.06
N LEU A 512 -4.95 -23.76 -38.89
CA LEU A 512 -6.41 -23.71 -38.73
C LEU A 512 -6.99 -22.36 -39.14
N ILE A 513 -6.37 -21.25 -38.73
CA ILE A 513 -6.78 -19.89 -39.12
C ILE A 513 -6.63 -19.71 -40.64
N MET A 514 -5.52 -20.15 -41.23
CA MET A 514 -5.34 -20.09 -42.69
C MET A 514 -6.36 -20.94 -43.45
N LEU A 515 -6.72 -22.12 -42.95
CA LEU A 515 -7.77 -22.97 -43.54
C LEU A 515 -9.18 -22.35 -43.39
N MET A 516 -9.46 -21.68 -42.28
CA MET A 516 -10.72 -20.94 -42.08
C MET A 516 -10.81 -19.70 -42.96
N VAL A 517 -9.69 -18.99 -43.18
CA VAL A 517 -9.62 -17.84 -44.09
C VAL A 517 -9.72 -18.30 -45.55
N ARG A 518 -9.11 -19.43 -45.93
CA ARG A 518 -9.26 -20.02 -47.27
C ARG A 518 -10.69 -20.47 -47.56
N ARG A 519 -11.41 -20.99 -46.54
CA ARG A 519 -12.83 -21.36 -46.66
C ARG A 519 -13.79 -20.18 -46.71
N ARG A 520 -13.38 -18.98 -46.28
CA ARG A 520 -14.16 -17.73 -46.41
C ARG A 520 -13.89 -16.99 -47.73
N GLY A 521 -12.96 -17.47 -48.56
CA GLY A 521 -12.60 -16.85 -49.84
C GLY A 521 -13.47 -17.23 -51.05
N ASP A 522 -14.30 -18.27 -50.95
CA ASP A 522 -15.20 -18.69 -52.02
C ASP A 522 -16.66 -18.67 -51.50
N GLY A 523 -17.40 -17.62 -51.85
CA GLY A 523 -18.82 -17.52 -51.50
C GLY A 523 -19.40 -16.12 -51.70
N SER A 524 -19.84 -15.87 -52.93
CA SER A 524 -20.66 -14.75 -53.39
C SER A 524 -21.82 -14.36 -52.45
N LEU A 525 -22.00 -13.05 -52.26
CA LEU A 525 -23.22 -12.39 -51.75
C LEU A 525 -24.49 -12.87 -52.49
N PRO A 526 -25.64 -12.91 -51.80
CA PRO A 526 -26.66 -11.90 -52.13
C PRO A 526 -27.49 -11.35 -50.95
N SER A 527 -28.29 -10.38 -51.35
CA SER A 527 -29.09 -9.36 -50.68
C SER A 527 -30.37 -9.78 -49.94
N SER A 528 -30.76 -8.88 -49.03
CA SER A 528 -32.12 -8.36 -48.71
C SER A 528 -33.16 -9.22 -47.97
N VAL A 529 -33.80 -8.57 -46.98
CA VAL A 529 -35.27 -8.44 -46.73
C VAL A 529 -35.59 -8.39 -45.21
N ARG A 530 -35.91 -7.16 -44.77
CA ARG A 530 -37.09 -6.68 -44.01
C ARG A 530 -37.91 -7.62 -43.11
N SER A 531 -38.31 -7.04 -41.96
CA SER A 531 -39.65 -7.09 -41.30
C SER A 531 -39.76 -7.84 -39.96
N ASP A 532 -39.93 -7.02 -38.93
CA ASP A 532 -40.98 -7.03 -37.90
C ASP A 532 -41.00 -7.98 -36.69
N LYS A 533 -41.28 -7.28 -35.58
CA LYS A 533 -42.25 -7.53 -34.50
C LYS A 533 -41.73 -7.88 -33.10
N SER A 534 -42.18 -6.99 -32.20
CA SER A 534 -42.27 -7.04 -30.75
C SER A 534 -42.68 -8.39 -30.16
N MET A 535 -42.17 -8.69 -28.97
CA MET A 535 -42.97 -8.88 -27.76
C MET A 535 -42.04 -8.96 -26.53
N ALA A 536 -42.39 -8.21 -25.50
CA ALA A 536 -42.05 -8.45 -24.10
C ALA A 536 -43.37 -8.75 -23.37
N PRO A 537 -43.38 -9.06 -22.06
CA PRO A 537 -42.39 -9.74 -21.20
C PRO A 537 -43.01 -11.01 -20.56
N ASP A 538 -42.24 -11.78 -19.79
CA ASP A 538 -42.83 -12.50 -18.64
C ASP A 538 -41.81 -12.80 -17.54
N HIS A 539 -42.35 -12.70 -16.32
CA HIS A 539 -41.77 -12.89 -14.99
C HIS A 539 -41.13 -14.25 -14.74
N VAL A 540 -40.09 -14.29 -13.88
CA VAL A 540 -39.96 -15.28 -12.79
C VAL A 540 -39.21 -14.66 -11.58
N GLU A 541 -39.90 -14.54 -10.45
CA GLU A 541 -39.36 -14.49 -9.08
C GLU A 541 -38.84 -15.87 -8.64
N HIS A 542 -37.79 -15.91 -7.81
CA HIS A 542 -37.55 -16.84 -6.68
C HIS A 542 -36.12 -16.55 -6.18
N GLU A 543 -35.89 -15.95 -5.02
CA GLU A 543 -35.98 -16.47 -3.63
C GLU A 543 -34.57 -16.58 -3.02
N ARG A 544 -34.42 -15.82 -1.92
CA ARG A 544 -33.55 -15.96 -0.75
C ARG A 544 -32.61 -17.17 -0.66
N MET A 545 -31.34 -16.88 -0.34
CA MET A 545 -30.77 -17.17 0.98
C MET A 545 -29.68 -16.16 1.32
#